data_AF-A0A6B0ZDC8-F1
#
_entry.id   AF-A0A6B0ZDC8-F1
#
_cell.length_a   1.000
_cell.length_b   1.000
_cell.length_c   1.000
_cell.angle_alpha   90.00
_cell.angle_beta   90.00
_cell.angle_gamma   90.00
#
_symmetry.space_group_name_H-M   'P 1'
#
loop_
_entity.id
_entity.type
_entity.pdbx_description
1 polymer ?
#
loop_
_entity_poly.entity_id
_entity_poly.type
_entity_poly.pdbx_seq_one_letter_code
_entity_poly.pdbx_strand_id
1 'polypeptide(L)'
;MDAGVFLALTMFAVFMLVILSGYNVAFSFAATALFFSFVGDWLDVFDPNTLNTLPGRWYKAISDPTLLAVPLFVLMGAILERSGMAERLLNAFGMLMGRLRGGVAVAVVLVGTLLAAATGVVAATVIVMGLLSLPAMVRLGYDNKLSTGAIIASGTLAQLLPPSIVLILLAQQLGVGILGLFAGALLPGLLLSGLYV
;
A
#
# COMPACT_ATOMS: atom_id res chain seq x y z
N MET A 1 15.51 -20.67 -27.92
CA MET A 1 14.64 -19.65 -27.32
C MET A 1 14.51 -18.54 -28.33
N ASP A 2 13.30 -18.09 -28.61
CA ASP A 2 13.08 -16.98 -29.55
C ASP A 2 13.80 -15.73 -29.03
N ALA A 3 14.44 -14.96 -29.92
CA ALA A 3 15.22 -13.78 -29.54
C ALA A 3 14.41 -12.78 -28.70
N GLY A 4 13.10 -12.66 -28.96
CA GLY A 4 12.17 -11.86 -28.16
C GLY A 4 11.97 -12.36 -26.74
N VAL A 5 11.92 -13.68 -26.51
CA VAL A 5 11.78 -14.23 -25.15
C VAL A 5 13.05 -13.99 -24.34
N PHE A 6 14.22 -14.15 -24.97
CA PHE A 6 15.49 -13.84 -24.32
C PHE A 6 15.61 -12.34 -23.97
N LEU A 7 15.20 -11.46 -24.88
CA LEU A 7 15.19 -10.02 -24.64
C LEU A 7 14.22 -9.62 -23.52
N ALA A 8 13.03 -10.23 -23.47
CA ALA A 8 12.06 -9.97 -22.41
C ALA A 8 12.55 -10.42 -21.02
N LEU A 9 13.17 -11.61 -20.95
CA LEU A 9 13.74 -12.13 -19.69
C LEU A 9 14.91 -11.28 -19.19
N THR A 10 15.78 -10.83 -20.10
CA THR A 10 16.89 -9.93 -19.76
C THR A 10 16.37 -8.55 -19.36
N MET A 11 15.33 -8.02 -20.01
CA MET A 11 14.65 -6.79 -19.61
C MET A 11 14.12 -6.88 -18.18
N PHE A 12 13.44 -7.98 -17.85
CA PHE A 12 12.92 -8.22 -16.51
C PHE A 12 14.03 -8.31 -15.47
N ALA A 13 15.12 -9.03 -15.76
CA ALA A 13 16.26 -9.16 -14.85
C ALA A 13 16.94 -7.81 -14.59
N VAL A 14 17.18 -7.01 -15.63
CA VAL A 14 17.77 -5.67 -15.49
C VAL A 14 16.85 -4.75 -14.69
N PHE A 15 15.55 -4.76 -14.98
CA PHE A 15 14.56 -3.98 -14.24
C PHE A 15 14.57 -4.33 -12.74
N MET A 16 14.61 -5.61 -12.39
CA MET A 16 14.71 -6.06 -10.99
C MET A 16 15.99 -5.55 -10.31
N LEU A 17 17.14 -5.62 -10.98
CA LEU A 17 18.39 -5.10 -10.45
C LEU A 17 18.34 -3.59 -10.20
N VAL A 18 17.73 -2.82 -11.10
CA VAL A 18 17.57 -1.36 -10.94
C VAL A 18 16.66 -1.04 -9.76
N ILE A 19 15.56 -1.78 -9.56
CA ILE A 19 14.72 -1.57 -8.37
C ILE A 19 15.44 -1.93 -7.08
N LEU A 20 16.20 -3.03 -7.07
CA LEU A 20 16.98 -3.44 -5.90
C LEU A 20 18.07 -2.43 -5.52
N SER A 21 18.54 -1.61 -6.47
CA SER A 21 19.45 -0.50 -6.17
C SER A 21 18.82 0.63 -5.34
N GLY A 22 17.49 0.61 -5.14
CA GLY A 22 16.76 1.63 -4.38
C GLY A 22 16.38 2.86 -5.19
N TYR A 23 16.58 2.83 -6.52
CA TYR A 23 16.14 3.91 -7.40
C TYR A 23 14.61 3.95 -7.53
N ASN A 24 14.05 5.13 -7.82
CA ASN A 24 12.60 5.31 -7.91
C ASN A 24 12.00 4.45 -9.03
N VAL A 25 11.02 3.63 -8.65
CA VAL A 25 10.35 2.61 -9.49
C VAL A 25 9.84 3.17 -10.83
N ALA A 26 9.28 4.39 -10.84
CA ALA A 26 8.73 4.98 -12.07
C ALA A 26 9.83 5.22 -13.12
N PHE A 27 10.97 5.77 -12.69
CA PHE A 27 12.11 5.99 -13.58
C PHE A 27 12.78 4.67 -13.97
N SER A 28 12.84 3.69 -13.05
CA SER A 28 13.34 2.35 -13.36
C SER A 28 12.53 1.66 -14.45
N PHE A 29 11.19 1.77 -14.41
CA PHE A 29 10.30 1.28 -15.47
C PHE A 29 10.55 2.00 -16.80
N ALA A 30 10.54 3.34 -16.79
CA ALA A 30 10.69 4.13 -18.01
C ALA A 30 12.06 3.91 -18.68
N ALA A 31 13.15 3.96 -17.90
CA ALA A 31 14.50 3.79 -18.41
C ALA A 31 14.71 2.38 -18.98
N THR A 32 14.28 1.34 -18.25
CA THR A 32 14.45 -0.04 -18.72
C THR A 32 13.59 -0.31 -19.96
N ALA A 33 12.35 0.18 -20.00
CA ALA A 33 11.48 0.04 -21.16
C ALA A 33 12.03 0.74 -22.42
N LEU A 34 12.52 1.97 -22.28
CA LEU A 34 13.10 2.72 -23.42
C LEU A 34 14.42 2.11 -23.89
N PHE A 35 15.29 1.69 -22.96
CA PHE A 35 16.56 1.04 -23.29
C PHE A 35 16.33 -0.26 -24.06
N PHE A 36 15.46 -1.15 -23.57
CA PHE A 36 15.16 -2.41 -24.25
C PHE A 36 14.33 -2.23 -25.52
N SER A 37 13.55 -1.15 -25.64
CA SER A 37 12.91 -0.78 -26.90
C SER A 37 13.95 -0.44 -27.98
N PHE A 38 15.02 0.29 -27.63
CA PHE A 38 16.10 0.61 -28.56
C PHE A 38 16.92 -0.63 -28.94
N VAL A 39 17.24 -1.49 -27.96
CA VAL A 39 17.93 -2.77 -28.21
C VAL A 39 17.08 -3.71 -29.07
N GLY A 40 15.76 -3.74 -28.84
CA GLY A 40 14.81 -4.55 -29.61
C GLY A 40 14.67 -4.11 -31.06
N ASP A 41 14.72 -2.80 -31.33
CA ASP A 41 14.77 -2.24 -32.69
C ASP A 41 16.08 -2.64 -33.40
N TRP A 42 17.22 -2.52 -32.71
CA TRP A 42 18.51 -2.90 -33.28
C TRP A 42 18.63 -4.39 -33.62
N LEU A 43 17.91 -5.25 -32.90
CA LEU A 43 17.86 -6.69 -33.13
C LEU A 43 16.72 -7.11 -34.08
N ASP A 44 15.93 -6.16 -34.60
CA ASP A 44 14.77 -6.39 -35.47
C ASP A 44 13.69 -7.29 -34.82
N VAL A 45 13.58 -7.21 -33.49
CA VAL A 45 12.64 -7.98 -32.65
C VAL A 45 11.45 -7.13 -32.20
N PHE A 46 11.60 -5.80 -32.18
CA PHE A 46 10.60 -4.87 -31.68
C PHE A 46 10.42 -3.68 -32.63
N ASP A 47 9.18 -3.38 -33.01
CA ASP A 47 8.85 -2.20 -33.83
C ASP A 47 8.72 -0.94 -32.95
N PRO A 48 9.58 0.08 -33.13
CA PRO A 48 9.52 1.35 -32.42
C PRO A 48 8.18 2.08 -32.55
N ASN A 49 7.42 1.85 -33.63
CA ASN A 49 6.11 2.46 -33.81
C ASN A 49 5.13 2.08 -32.70
N THR A 50 5.36 0.96 -32.01
CA THR A 50 4.58 0.57 -30.83
C THR A 50 4.65 1.63 -29.72
N LEU A 51 5.74 2.39 -29.62
CA LEU A 51 5.88 3.50 -28.66
C LEU A 51 4.88 4.63 -28.93
N ASN A 52 4.45 4.83 -30.18
CA ASN A 52 3.43 5.83 -30.51
C ASN A 52 2.05 5.49 -29.92
N THR A 53 1.84 4.26 -29.46
CA THR A 53 0.60 3.88 -28.76
C THR A 53 0.63 4.26 -27.27
N LEU A 54 1.79 4.60 -26.71
CA LEU A 54 1.94 4.94 -25.30
C LEU A 54 1.09 6.15 -24.86
N PRO A 55 1.02 7.28 -25.60
CA PRO A 55 0.17 8.40 -25.22
C PRO A 55 -1.31 8.01 -25.11
N GLY A 56 -1.81 7.19 -26.04
CA GLY A 56 -3.18 6.68 -26.01
C GLY A 56 -3.43 5.76 -24.81
N ARG A 57 -2.46 4.91 -24.46
CA ARG A 57 -2.53 4.06 -23.26
C ARG A 57 -2.50 4.88 -21.96
N TRP A 58 -1.67 5.91 -21.88
CA TRP A 58 -1.61 6.81 -20.74
C TRP A 58 -2.90 7.61 -20.58
N TYR A 59 -3.43 8.17 -21.67
CA TYR A 59 -4.70 8.88 -21.64
C TYR A 59 -5.83 7.97 -21.15
N LYS A 60 -5.93 6.75 -21.70
CA LYS A 60 -6.92 5.76 -21.25
C LYS A 60 -6.78 5.42 -19.77
N ALA A 61 -5.56 5.27 -19.26
CA ALA A 61 -5.32 4.99 -17.85
C ALA A 61 -5.75 6.17 -16.96
N ILE A 62 -5.36 7.41 -17.30
CA ILE A 62 -5.68 8.61 -16.50
C ILE A 62 -7.18 8.95 -16.56
N SER A 63 -7.85 8.69 -17.69
CA SER A 63 -9.29 8.89 -17.86
C SER A 63 -10.16 7.78 -17.28
N ASP A 64 -9.58 6.80 -16.57
CA ASP A 64 -10.36 5.74 -15.95
C ASP A 64 -11.17 6.29 -14.76
N PRO A 65 -12.51 6.22 -14.80
CA PRO A 65 -13.35 6.72 -13.71
C PRO A 65 -13.15 5.97 -12.39
N THR A 66 -12.60 4.75 -12.42
CA THR A 66 -12.18 4.00 -11.23
C THR A 66 -11.07 4.72 -10.48
N LEU A 67 -10.14 5.37 -11.19
CA LEU A 67 -9.03 6.08 -10.58
C LEU A 67 -9.44 7.43 -9.97
N LEU A 68 -10.60 7.99 -10.32
CA LEU A 68 -11.18 9.16 -9.62
C LEU A 68 -11.45 8.87 -8.15
N ALA A 69 -11.64 7.61 -7.78
CA ALA A 69 -11.78 7.21 -6.38
C ALA A 69 -10.49 7.47 -5.58
N VAL A 70 -9.31 7.33 -6.20
CA VAL A 70 -8.01 7.46 -5.50
C VAL A 70 -7.82 8.86 -4.89
N PRO A 71 -7.93 9.98 -5.63
CA PRO A 71 -7.83 11.32 -5.04
C PRO A 71 -8.88 11.60 -3.96
N LEU A 72 -10.12 11.13 -4.15
CA LEU A 72 -11.21 11.34 -3.19
C LEU A 72 -10.96 10.57 -1.88
N PHE A 73 -10.44 9.34 -1.96
CA PHE A 73 -10.06 8.57 -0.78
C PHE A 73 -8.83 9.14 -0.08
N VAL A 74 -7.83 9.60 -0.82
CA VAL A 74 -6.66 10.30 -0.24
C VAL A 74 -7.12 11.57 0.48
N LEU A 75 -8.04 12.34 -0.11
CA LEU A 75 -8.63 13.53 0.52
C LEU A 75 -9.38 13.16 1.81
N MET A 76 -10.22 12.12 1.77
CA MET A 76 -10.93 11.63 2.95
C MET A 76 -9.96 11.23 4.06
N GLY A 77 -8.94 10.43 3.74
CA GLY A 77 -7.90 10.02 4.68
C GLY A 77 -7.18 11.22 5.30
N ALA A 78 -6.80 12.21 4.47
CA ALA A 78 -6.16 13.44 4.94
C ALA A 78 -7.08 14.27 5.86
N ILE A 79 -8.38 14.36 5.57
CA ILE A 79 -9.35 15.04 6.43
C ILE A 79 -9.47 14.31 7.78
N LEU A 80 -9.58 12.98 7.77
CA LEU A 80 -9.68 12.18 8.99
C LEU A 80 -8.43 12.31 9.86
N GLU A 81 -7.25 12.27 9.25
CA GLU A 81 -5.97 12.48 9.93
C GLU A 81 -5.87 13.89 10.54
N ARG A 82 -6.16 14.94 9.76
CA ARG A 82 -6.08 16.35 10.20
C ARG A 82 -7.14 16.73 11.22
N SER A 83 -8.26 16.01 11.28
CA SER A 83 -9.34 16.26 12.25
C SER A 83 -8.99 15.84 13.69
N GLY A 84 -7.88 15.12 13.90
CA GLY A 84 -7.51 14.57 15.21
C GLY A 84 -8.38 13.38 15.64
N MET A 85 -9.19 12.82 14.74
CA MET A 85 -10.02 11.64 15.02
C MET A 85 -9.17 10.44 15.43
N ALA A 86 -8.00 10.25 14.79
CA ALA A 86 -7.02 9.21 15.10
C ALA A 86 -6.62 9.20 16.58
N GLU A 87 -6.24 10.38 17.09
CA GLU A 87 -5.78 10.56 18.46
C GLU A 87 -6.92 10.37 19.47
N ARG A 88 -8.11 10.87 19.16
CA ARG A 88 -9.31 10.67 20.00
C ARG A 88 -9.71 9.20 20.10
N LEU A 89 -9.64 8.45 19.00
CA LEU A 89 -9.88 7.01 18.98
C LEU A 89 -8.83 6.27 19.81
N LEU A 90 -7.54 6.59 19.65
CA LEU A 90 -6.47 6.02 20.47
C LEU A 90 -6.71 6.22 21.97
N ASN A 91 -7.05 7.45 22.36
CA ASN A 91 -7.32 7.76 23.77
C ASN A 91 -8.57 7.05 24.29
N ALA A 92 -9.65 7.01 23.52
CA ALA A 92 -10.89 6.33 23.90
C ALA A 92 -10.68 4.81 24.10
N PHE A 93 -10.03 4.14 23.14
CA PHE A 93 -9.75 2.70 23.24
C PHE A 93 -8.68 2.38 24.29
N GLY A 94 -7.70 3.27 24.48
CA GLY A 94 -6.74 3.15 25.59
C GLY A 94 -7.42 3.17 26.96
N MET A 95 -8.41 4.05 27.16
CA MET A 95 -9.23 4.05 28.38
C MET A 95 -10.10 2.80 28.50
N LEU A 96 -10.71 2.35 27.39
CA LEU A 96 -11.59 1.19 27.37
C LEU A 96 -10.84 -0.12 27.70
N MET A 97 -9.63 -0.27 27.19
CA MET A 97 -8.80 -1.47 27.32
C MET A 97 -7.81 -1.43 28.49
N GLY A 98 -7.65 -0.28 29.16
CA GLY A 98 -6.67 -0.08 30.25
C GLY A 98 -6.87 -0.98 31.48
N ARG A 99 -8.03 -1.64 31.62
CA ARG A 99 -8.32 -2.59 32.70
C ARG A 99 -7.87 -4.03 32.38
N LEU A 100 -7.52 -4.33 31.13
CA LEU A 100 -7.11 -5.66 30.68
C LEU A 100 -5.59 -5.82 30.74
N ARG A 101 -5.11 -6.96 31.24
CA ARG A 101 -3.69 -7.35 31.14
C ARG A 101 -3.35 -7.50 29.65
N GLY A 102 -2.41 -6.69 29.16
CA GLY A 102 -2.09 -6.65 27.73
C GLY A 102 -2.93 -5.65 26.91
N GLY A 103 -3.93 -5.00 27.52
CA GLY A 103 -4.94 -4.19 26.82
C GLY A 103 -4.40 -3.03 25.99
N VAL A 104 -3.20 -2.50 26.30
CA VAL A 104 -2.59 -1.44 25.50
C VAL A 104 -2.09 -1.95 24.14
N ALA A 105 -1.54 -3.17 24.07
CA ALA A 105 -1.17 -3.77 22.79
C ALA A 105 -2.41 -4.08 21.94
N VAL A 106 -3.48 -4.57 22.56
CA VAL A 106 -4.77 -4.79 21.89
C VAL A 106 -5.37 -3.49 21.36
N ALA A 107 -5.29 -2.41 22.16
CA ALA A 107 -5.74 -1.09 21.73
C ALA A 107 -4.91 -0.58 20.53
N VAL A 108 -3.60 -0.79 20.52
CA VAL A 108 -2.74 -0.45 19.37
C VAL A 108 -3.14 -1.20 18.12
N VAL A 109 -3.40 -2.50 18.22
CA VAL A 109 -3.86 -3.30 17.06
C VAL A 109 -5.22 -2.80 16.58
N LEU A 110 -6.21 -2.69 17.46
CA LEU A 110 -7.58 -2.30 17.06
C LEU A 110 -7.63 -0.90 16.47
N VAL A 111 -6.98 0.07 17.12
CA VAL A 111 -6.97 1.45 16.64
C VAL A 111 -6.11 1.58 15.39
N GLY A 112 -4.99 0.85 15.33
CA GLY A 112 -4.18 0.73 14.13
C GLY A 112 -4.99 0.19 12.95
N THR A 113 -5.81 -0.84 13.15
CA THR A 113 -6.73 -1.40 12.14
C THR A 113 -7.79 -0.40 11.68
N LEU A 114 -8.39 0.36 12.59
CA LEU A 114 -9.39 1.38 12.25
C LEU A 114 -8.76 2.54 11.46
N LEU A 115 -7.56 2.98 11.87
CA LEU A 115 -6.81 4.02 11.17
C LEU A 115 -6.28 3.56 9.82
N ALA A 116 -5.83 2.32 9.75
CA ALA A 116 -5.40 1.64 8.55
C ALA A 116 -6.53 1.64 7.50
N ALA A 117 -7.74 1.24 7.90
CA ALA A 117 -8.92 1.28 7.04
C ALA A 117 -9.19 2.70 6.52
N ALA A 118 -9.13 3.70 7.39
CA ALA A 118 -9.44 5.08 7.01
C ALA A 118 -8.41 5.74 6.07
N THR A 119 -7.12 5.41 6.23
CA THR A 119 -6.02 6.14 5.56
C THR A 119 -5.49 5.41 4.33
N GLY A 120 -5.55 4.08 4.27
CA GLY A 120 -5.05 3.30 3.14
C GLY A 120 -3.53 3.39 2.89
N VAL A 121 -2.77 4.02 3.80
CA VAL A 121 -1.33 4.29 3.65
C VAL A 121 -0.55 3.78 4.87
N VAL A 122 0.33 2.79 4.63
CA VAL A 122 1.13 2.14 5.68
C VAL A 122 2.08 3.11 6.35
N ALA A 123 2.82 3.91 5.58
CA ALA A 123 3.87 4.77 6.12
C ALA A 123 3.31 5.80 7.11
N ALA A 124 2.21 6.48 6.75
CA ALA A 124 1.57 7.46 7.62
C ALA A 124 1.08 6.82 8.92
N THR A 125 0.35 5.70 8.82
CA THR A 125 -0.19 4.98 9.98
C THR A 125 0.90 4.52 10.94
N VAL A 126 1.99 3.92 10.41
CA VAL A 126 3.11 3.44 11.24
C VAL A 126 3.83 4.61 11.93
N ILE A 127 4.01 5.75 11.25
CA ILE A 127 4.63 6.94 11.86
C ILE A 127 3.77 7.48 12.99
N VAL A 128 2.46 7.65 12.77
CA VAL A 128 1.52 8.17 13.78
C VAL A 128 1.47 7.24 14.99
N MET A 129 1.27 5.94 14.77
CA MET A 129 1.23 4.95 15.85
C MET A 129 2.59 4.80 16.54
N GLY A 130 3.69 4.91 15.80
CA GLY A 130 5.04 4.92 16.35
C GLY A 130 5.29 6.10 17.28
N LEU A 131 4.88 7.31 16.88
CA LEU A 131 5.07 8.52 17.67
C LEU A 131 4.15 8.56 18.91
N LEU A 132 2.92 8.07 18.78
CA LEU A 132 1.91 8.14 19.84
C LEU A 132 1.95 6.94 20.80
N SER A 133 2.04 5.72 20.25
CA SER A 133 1.86 4.49 21.03
C SER A 133 3.16 3.90 21.58
N LEU A 134 4.27 4.00 20.85
CA LEU A 134 5.54 3.39 21.28
C LEU A 134 6.04 3.94 22.64
N PRO A 135 6.07 5.27 22.87
CA PRO A 135 6.52 5.82 24.16
C PRO A 135 5.61 5.40 25.32
N ALA A 136 4.31 5.28 25.08
CA ALA A 136 3.33 4.86 26.08
C ALA A 136 3.52 3.38 26.45
N MET A 137 3.70 2.50 25.47
CA MET A 137 3.94 1.06 25.70
C MET A 137 5.24 0.82 26.49
N VAL A 138 6.32 1.52 26.14
CA VAL A 138 7.61 1.40 26.85
C VAL A 138 7.50 1.85 28.30
N ARG A 139 6.80 2.97 28.58
CA ARG A 139 6.55 3.43 29.97
C ARG A 139 5.76 2.43 30.81
N LEU A 140 4.92 1.63 30.17
CA LEU A 140 4.13 0.57 30.80
C LEU A 140 4.88 -0.76 30.92
N GLY A 141 6.15 -0.82 30.52
CA GLY A 141 7.01 -2.01 30.66
C GLY A 141 6.82 -3.08 29.58
N TYR A 142 6.23 -2.74 28.43
CA TYR A 142 6.15 -3.66 27.29
C TYR A 142 7.54 -3.87 26.67
N ASP A 143 7.79 -5.09 26.17
CA ASP A 143 9.00 -5.39 25.40
C ASP A 143 9.00 -4.55 24.11
N ASN A 144 10.18 -4.02 23.75
CA ASN A 144 10.35 -3.21 22.54
C ASN A 144 9.95 -3.98 21.29
N LYS A 145 10.29 -5.28 21.18
CA LYS A 145 9.95 -6.13 20.03
C LYS A 145 8.44 -6.30 19.89
N LEU A 146 7.74 -6.52 21.01
CA LEU A 146 6.27 -6.64 20.99
C LEU A 146 5.63 -5.32 20.59
N SER A 147 6.13 -4.21 21.13
CA SER A 147 5.60 -2.87 20.85
C SER A 147 5.79 -2.47 19.39
N THR A 148 7.02 -2.59 18.86
CA THR A 148 7.29 -2.29 17.45
C THR A 148 6.63 -3.28 16.51
N GLY A 149 6.57 -4.57 16.90
CA GLY A 149 5.90 -5.61 16.14
C GLY A 149 4.41 -5.34 15.98
N ALA A 150 3.71 -5.01 17.06
CA ALA A 150 2.28 -4.68 17.03
C ALA A 150 1.99 -3.40 16.21
N ILE A 151 2.83 -2.38 16.34
CA ILE A 151 2.70 -1.13 15.57
C ILE A 151 2.92 -1.38 14.07
N ILE A 152 3.98 -2.09 13.70
CA ILE A 152 4.27 -2.40 12.30
C ILE A 152 3.18 -3.33 11.72
N ALA A 153 2.82 -4.39 12.43
CA ALA A 153 1.81 -5.35 11.99
C ALA A 153 0.46 -4.66 11.76
N SER A 154 -0.03 -3.87 12.73
CA SER A 154 -1.28 -3.12 12.58
C SER A 154 -1.22 -2.09 11.44
N GLY A 155 -0.08 -1.42 11.25
CA GLY A 155 0.10 -0.47 10.14
C GLY A 155 0.04 -1.11 8.75
N THR A 156 0.49 -2.37 8.60
CA THR A 156 0.40 -3.07 7.30
C THR A 156 -1.04 -3.42 6.90
N LEU A 157 -1.98 -3.48 7.85
CA LEU A 157 -3.40 -3.69 7.55
C LEU A 157 -4.00 -2.59 6.68
N ALA A 158 -3.36 -1.42 6.58
CA ALA A 158 -3.82 -0.31 5.75
C ALA A 158 -3.87 -0.66 4.26
N GLN A 159 -3.07 -1.64 3.83
CA GLN A 159 -3.12 -2.11 2.43
C GLN A 159 -4.29 -3.05 2.19
N LEU A 160 -4.78 -3.74 3.23
CA LEU A 160 -5.74 -4.83 3.11
C LEU A 160 -7.17 -4.39 3.47
N LEU A 161 -7.34 -3.58 4.52
CA LEU A 161 -8.67 -3.11 4.93
C LEU A 161 -9.15 -1.98 4.00
N PRO A 162 -10.39 -2.05 3.50
CA PRO A 162 -10.99 -0.95 2.76
C PRO A 162 -11.26 0.29 3.64
N PRO A 163 -11.18 1.51 3.07
CA PRO A 163 -10.68 1.84 1.74
C PRO A 163 -9.15 1.71 1.55
N SER A 164 -8.73 1.02 0.49
CA SER A 164 -7.32 0.80 0.15
C SER A 164 -7.02 1.20 -1.29
N ILE A 165 -6.00 2.03 -1.48
CA ILE A 165 -5.52 2.46 -2.81
C ILE A 165 -5.04 1.24 -3.62
N VAL A 166 -4.37 0.30 -2.96
CA VAL A 166 -3.86 -0.92 -3.61
C VAL A 166 -5.02 -1.71 -4.22
N LEU A 167 -6.10 -1.89 -3.48
CA LEU A 167 -7.30 -2.59 -3.95
C LEU A 167 -7.99 -1.87 -5.12
N ILE A 168 -8.00 -0.52 -5.12
CA ILE A 168 -8.56 0.26 -6.25
C ILE A 168 -7.75 0.03 -7.53
N LEU A 169 -6.42 0.09 -7.43
CA LEU A 169 -5.53 -0.18 -8.58
C LEU A 169 -5.67 -1.63 -9.06
N LEU A 170 -5.82 -2.58 -8.13
CA LEU A 170 -6.02 -4.00 -8.45
C LEU A 170 -7.36 -4.23 -9.16
N ALA A 171 -8.43 -3.58 -8.70
CA ALA A 171 -9.74 -3.62 -9.35
C ALA A 171 -9.67 -3.06 -10.78
N GLN A 172 -8.95 -1.96 -10.97
CA GLN A 172 -8.71 -1.35 -12.27
C GLN A 172 -7.95 -2.28 -13.21
N GLN A 173 -6.87 -2.90 -12.72
CA GLN A 173 -6.04 -3.81 -13.51
C GLN A 173 -6.76 -5.11 -13.90
N LEU A 174 -7.62 -5.63 -13.01
CA LEU A 174 -8.41 -6.84 -13.25
C LEU A 174 -9.74 -6.57 -13.98
N GLY A 175 -10.14 -5.30 -14.12
CA GLY A 175 -11.43 -4.92 -14.71
C GLY A 175 -12.64 -5.40 -13.89
N VAL A 176 -12.49 -5.51 -12.57
CA VAL A 176 -13.56 -5.97 -11.65
C VAL A 176 -14.11 -4.81 -10.82
N GLY A 177 -15.33 -4.97 -10.31
CA GLY A 177 -15.95 -3.96 -9.45
C GLY A 177 -15.21 -3.76 -8.13
N ILE A 178 -14.88 -2.50 -7.82
CA ILE A 178 -14.16 -2.09 -6.59
C ILE A 178 -14.89 -2.57 -5.33
N LEU A 179 -16.23 -2.44 -5.31
CA LEU A 179 -17.06 -2.83 -4.15
C LEU A 179 -16.95 -4.33 -3.85
N GLY A 180 -16.89 -5.17 -4.88
CA GLY A 180 -16.71 -6.62 -4.71
C GLY A 180 -15.34 -6.96 -4.15
N LEU A 181 -14.30 -6.26 -4.61
CA LEU A 181 -12.94 -6.43 -4.09
C LEU A 181 -12.84 -5.97 -2.63
N PHE A 182 -13.49 -4.86 -2.27
CA PHE A 182 -13.55 -4.36 -0.90
C PHE A 182 -14.28 -5.33 0.03
N ALA A 183 -15.45 -5.83 -0.38
CA ALA A 183 -16.19 -6.81 0.39
C ALA A 183 -15.38 -8.10 0.59
N GLY A 184 -14.68 -8.56 -0.45
CA GLY A 184 -13.81 -9.74 -0.40
C GLY A 184 -12.59 -9.58 0.50
N ALA A 185 -12.04 -8.36 0.61
CA ALA A 185 -10.87 -8.07 1.44
C ALA A 185 -11.21 -7.85 2.93
N LEU A 186 -12.46 -7.51 3.25
CA LEU A 186 -12.88 -7.20 4.62
C LEU A 186 -12.71 -8.40 5.57
N LEU A 187 -13.19 -9.57 5.15
CA LEU A 187 -13.15 -10.80 5.95
C LEU A 187 -11.71 -11.24 6.29
N PRO A 188 -10.77 -11.39 5.32
CA PRO A 188 -9.39 -11.73 5.63
C PRO A 188 -8.69 -10.61 6.40
N GLY A 189 -9.00 -9.33 6.13
CA GLY A 189 -8.44 -8.20 6.87
C GLY A 189 -8.80 -8.21 8.36
N LEU A 190 -10.08 -8.40 8.68
CA LEU A 190 -10.55 -8.48 10.06
C LEU A 190 -10.05 -9.74 10.76
N LEU A 191 -9.99 -10.88 10.07
CA LEU A 191 -9.44 -12.11 10.61
C LEU A 191 -7.96 -11.95 11.00
N LEU A 192 -7.18 -11.31 10.13
CA LEU A 192 -5.76 -11.06 10.37
C LEU A 192 -5.55 -10.03 11.50
N SER A 193 -6.38 -9.00 11.59
CA SER A 193 -6.42 -8.10 12.75
C SER A 193 -6.78 -8.85 14.03
N GLY A 194 -7.66 -9.85 13.97
CA GLY A 194 -8.02 -10.68 15.12
C GLY A 194 -6.89 -11.60 15.57
N LEU A 195 -6.09 -12.12 14.64
CA LEU A 195 -4.90 -12.95 14.94
C LEU A 195 -3.74 -12.17 15.58
N TYR A 196 -3.74 -10.83 15.44
CA TYR A 196 -2.73 -9.96 16.07
C TYR A 196 -2.99 -9.69 17.56
N VAL A 197 -4.19 -10.01 18.05
CA VAL A 197 -4.65 -9.82 19.44
C VAL A 197 -4.46 -11.10 20.23
#